data_AF-A0A955U1X1-F1
#
_entry.id   AF-A0A955U1X1-F1
#
_cell.length_a   1.000
_cell.length_b   1.000
_cell.length_c   1.000
_cell.angle_alpha   90.00
_cell.angle_beta   90.00
_cell.angle_gamma   90.00
#
_symmetry.space_group_name_H-M   'P 1'
#
loop_
_entity.id
_entity.type
_entity.pdbx_description
1 polymer ?
#
loop_
_entity_poly.entity_id
_entity_poly.type
_entity_poly.pdbx_seq_one_letter_code
_entity_poly.pdbx_strand_id
1 'polypeptide(L)'
;RGAFTGAHQARKGKFELAHKGTLFLDEVGELSARVQVGLLRVLQEGELRRLGGEQDVKVDVRLVCATHRDLKREVDQGRFREDLWYRLSGVVLQVPPLRERVDDLPALVARFLEEQGRPELPVAADAWARLAAWRWPGNVRELRAEVVRWCVFAEGRVTLEDLSPELRGVRPASTPTTDGVRPLADVLADAEQQAVRAAWAATGGNISATARALAIDRNTVKRKLAALGLRRGPP
;
A
#
# COMPACT_ATOMS: atom_id res chain seq x y z
N ARG A 1 8.15 18.03 54.31
CA ARG A 1 7.10 17.52 53.39
C ARG A 1 7.33 18.20 52.05
N GLY A 2 7.95 17.47 51.12
CA GLY A 2 8.71 18.00 49.99
C GLY A 2 7.87 18.56 48.85
N ALA A 3 8.44 19.57 48.20
CA ALA A 3 7.97 20.25 47.01
C ALA A 3 7.93 19.31 45.80
N PHE A 4 6.76 19.18 45.20
CA PHE A 4 6.55 18.60 43.86
C PHE A 4 5.60 19.50 43.06
N THR A 5 5.96 20.78 42.94
CA THR A 5 5.23 21.78 42.15
C THR A 5 5.64 21.68 40.69
N GLY A 6 5.34 20.55 40.04
CA GLY A 6 5.67 20.32 38.62
C GLY A 6 4.45 20.05 37.72
N ALA A 7 3.26 19.94 38.29
CA ALA A 7 2.08 19.48 37.56
C ALA A 7 0.94 20.49 37.71
N HIS A 8 0.86 21.53 36.86
CA HIS A 8 -0.40 22.28 36.70
C HIS A 8 -0.50 23.22 35.48
N GLN A 9 0.35 23.11 34.44
CA GLN A 9 0.03 23.80 33.18
C GLN A 9 -0.81 22.89 32.29
N ALA A 10 -2.10 23.23 32.19
CA ALA A 10 -3.01 22.59 31.25
C ALA A 10 -2.47 22.78 29.82
N ARG A 11 -2.14 21.66 29.16
CA ARG A 11 -1.67 21.69 27.77
C ARG A 11 -2.86 22.01 26.85
N LYS A 12 -2.70 23.03 26.00
CA LYS A 12 -3.67 23.38 24.96
C LYS A 12 -3.87 22.21 24.00
N GLY A 13 -5.13 21.94 23.64
CA GLY A 13 -5.47 20.92 22.64
C GLY A 13 -5.07 21.33 21.21
N LYS A 14 -5.07 20.38 20.28
CA LYS A 14 -4.68 20.63 18.86
C LYS A 14 -5.57 21.67 18.16
N PHE A 15 -6.87 21.67 18.45
CA PHE A 15 -7.81 22.67 17.94
C PHE A 15 -7.53 24.07 18.50
N GLU A 16 -7.21 24.18 19.79
CA GLU A 16 -6.84 25.47 20.40
C GLU A 16 -5.53 26.01 19.82
N LEU A 17 -4.56 25.14 19.54
CA LEU A 17 -3.30 25.52 18.91
C LEU A 17 -3.48 25.96 17.45
N ALA A 18 -4.53 25.49 16.78
CA ALA A 18 -4.85 25.81 15.39
C ALA A 18 -5.87 26.94 15.23
N HIS A 19 -6.30 27.60 16.33
CA HIS A 19 -7.27 28.70 16.25
C HIS A 19 -6.76 29.83 15.33
N LYS A 20 -7.63 30.26 14.41
CA LYS A 20 -7.36 31.18 13.28
C LYS A 20 -6.33 30.65 12.28
N GLY A 21 -6.15 29.33 12.25
CA GLY A 21 -5.20 28.64 11.38
C GLY A 21 -5.83 27.45 10.65
N THR A 22 -4.97 26.51 10.25
CA THR A 22 -5.37 25.28 9.57
C THR A 22 -5.02 24.07 10.43
N LEU A 23 -5.93 23.13 10.55
CA LEU A 23 -5.69 21.83 11.18
C LEU A 23 -5.78 20.74 10.12
N PHE A 24 -4.73 19.92 10.03
CA PHE A 24 -4.72 18.71 9.21
C PHE A 24 -5.02 17.49 10.08
N LEU A 25 -6.03 16.71 9.70
CA LEU A 25 -6.36 15.43 10.32
C LEU A 25 -6.14 14.30 9.32
N ASP A 26 -5.17 13.44 9.60
CA ASP A 26 -4.98 12.22 8.83
C ASP A 26 -5.87 11.09 9.37
N GLU A 27 -6.19 10.14 8.50
CA GLU A 27 -6.97 8.94 8.81
C GLU A 27 -8.32 9.20 9.51
N VAL A 28 -9.08 10.21 9.05
CA VAL A 28 -10.36 10.60 9.69
C VAL A 28 -11.40 9.47 9.74
N GLY A 29 -11.31 8.49 8.84
CA GLY A 29 -12.16 7.29 8.83
C GLY A 29 -11.90 6.30 9.98
N GLU A 30 -10.79 6.44 10.71
CA GLU A 30 -10.45 5.61 11.88
C GLU A 30 -10.96 6.21 13.21
N LEU A 31 -11.61 7.37 13.16
CA LEU A 31 -12.08 8.03 14.36
C LEU A 31 -13.14 7.20 15.09
N SER A 32 -12.94 6.99 16.40
CA SER A 32 -13.96 6.40 17.25
C SER A 32 -15.24 7.24 17.27
N ALA A 33 -16.40 6.61 17.50
CA ALA A 33 -17.70 7.30 17.54
C ALA A 33 -17.72 8.50 18.50
N ARG A 34 -17.05 8.40 19.65
CA ARG A 34 -16.93 9.50 20.62
C ARG A 34 -16.19 10.70 20.03
N VAL A 35 -15.11 10.45 19.29
CA VAL A 35 -14.32 11.52 18.66
C VAL A 35 -15.07 12.13 17.48
N GLN A 36 -15.84 11.32 16.73
CA GLN A 36 -16.70 11.84 15.66
C GLN A 36 -17.72 12.86 16.18
N VAL A 37 -18.35 12.60 17.34
CA VAL A 37 -19.27 13.56 17.98
C VAL A 37 -18.56 14.85 18.39
N GLY A 38 -17.37 14.74 18.98
CA GLY A 38 -16.58 15.91 19.35
C GLY A 38 -16.16 16.74 18.14
N LEU A 39 -15.72 16.09 17.07
CA LEU A 39 -15.34 16.75 15.82
C LEU A 39 -16.55 17.45 15.18
N LEU A 40 -17.71 16.80 15.16
CA LEU A 40 -18.94 17.39 14.64
C LEU A 40 -19.31 18.67 15.40
N ARG A 41 -19.23 18.66 16.73
CA ARG A 41 -19.50 19.85 17.55
C ARG A 41 -18.57 21.00 17.19
N VAL A 42 -17.28 20.74 17.07
CA VAL A 42 -16.32 21.77 16.68
C VAL A 42 -16.65 22.36 15.30
N LEU A 43 -17.02 21.50 14.34
CA LEU A 43 -17.37 21.92 12.98
C LEU A 43 -18.71 22.66 12.88
N GLN A 44 -19.64 22.41 13.80
CA GLN A 44 -20.98 23.03 13.81
C GLN A 44 -21.03 24.31 14.65
N GLU A 45 -20.48 24.26 15.86
CA GLU A 45 -20.63 25.29 16.90
C GLU A 45 -19.37 26.18 17.00
N GLY A 46 -18.23 25.74 16.47
CA GLY A 46 -16.95 26.45 16.64
C GLY A 46 -16.47 26.42 18.10
N GLU A 47 -16.89 25.42 18.88
CA GLU A 47 -16.61 25.33 20.31
C GLU A 47 -16.10 23.94 20.66
N LEU A 48 -15.19 23.88 21.64
CA LEU A 48 -14.70 22.63 22.20
C LEU A 48 -14.65 22.69 23.72
N ARG A 49 -14.93 21.56 24.35
CA ARG A 49 -14.83 21.41 25.80
C ARG A 49 -13.55 20.69 26.18
N ARG A 50 -12.80 21.24 27.13
CA ARG A 50 -11.59 20.58 27.64
C ARG A 50 -11.95 19.31 28.40
N LEU A 51 -11.08 18.31 28.34
CA LEU A 51 -11.24 17.10 29.17
C LEU A 51 -11.22 17.48 30.66
N GLY A 52 -12.32 17.21 31.36
CA GLY A 52 -12.49 17.57 32.77
C GLY A 52 -12.74 19.06 33.04
N GLY A 53 -12.89 19.88 32.01
CA GLY A 53 -13.23 21.30 32.13
C GLY A 53 -14.70 21.55 31.85
N GLU A 54 -15.29 22.51 32.57
CA GLU A 54 -16.69 22.88 32.34
C GLU A 54 -16.86 24.00 31.31
N GLN A 55 -15.80 24.72 30.97
CA GLN A 55 -15.83 25.84 30.05
C GLN A 55 -15.65 25.41 28.59
N ASP A 56 -16.53 25.92 27.73
CA ASP A 56 -16.39 25.82 26.29
C ASP A 56 -15.37 26.85 25.79
N VAL A 57 -14.53 26.42 24.85
CA VAL A 57 -13.47 27.23 24.24
C VAL A 57 -13.83 27.43 22.78
N LYS A 58 -14.02 28.69 22.39
CA LYS A 58 -14.24 29.06 20.99
C LYS A 58 -13.00 28.84 20.16
N VAL A 59 -13.18 28.18 19.02
CA VAL A 59 -12.16 27.93 18.01
C VAL A 59 -12.71 28.25 16.62
N ASP A 60 -11.79 28.57 15.72
CA ASP A 60 -12.06 28.93 14.34
C ASP A 60 -10.91 28.33 13.57
N VAL A 61 -11.16 27.29 12.80
CA VAL A 61 -10.12 26.46 12.22
C VAL A 61 -10.56 26.03 10.84
N ARG A 62 -9.68 26.26 9.86
CA ARG A 62 -9.82 25.60 8.56
C ARG A 62 -9.42 24.15 8.71
N LEU A 63 -10.36 23.23 8.51
CA LEU A 63 -10.06 21.81 8.56
C LEU A 63 -9.66 21.27 7.18
N VAL A 64 -8.56 20.54 7.13
CA VAL A 64 -8.18 19.67 5.99
C VAL A 64 -8.08 18.26 6.53
N CYS A 65 -8.71 17.29 5.88
CA CYS A 65 -8.66 15.91 6.32
C CYS A 65 -8.31 14.95 5.19
N ALA A 66 -7.75 13.81 5.55
CA ALA A 66 -7.41 12.73 4.64
C ALA A 66 -7.88 11.38 5.22
N THR A 67 -8.12 10.42 4.35
CA THR A 67 -8.39 9.03 4.73
C THR A 67 -8.18 8.11 3.54
N HIS A 68 -7.82 6.86 3.81
CA HIS A 68 -7.76 5.78 2.83
C HIS A 68 -9.07 4.98 2.74
N ARG A 69 -10.04 5.26 3.63
CA ARG A 69 -11.33 4.57 3.66
C ARG A 69 -12.37 5.28 2.79
N ASP A 70 -13.28 4.50 2.23
CA ASP A 70 -14.49 5.04 1.62
C ASP A 70 -15.48 5.44 2.72
N LEU A 71 -15.49 6.73 3.07
CA LEU A 71 -16.36 7.23 4.15
C LEU A 71 -17.85 7.02 3.87
N LYS A 72 -18.28 7.01 2.60
CA LYS A 72 -19.69 6.77 2.27
C LYS A 72 -20.07 5.33 2.63
N ARG A 73 -19.19 4.37 2.30
CA ARG A 73 -19.35 2.97 2.72
C ARG A 73 -19.28 2.82 4.24
N GLU A 74 -18.42 3.56 4.94
CA GLU A 74 -18.37 3.53 6.41
C GLU A 74 -19.65 4.08 7.05
N VAL A 75 -20.31 5.06 6.41
CA VAL A 75 -21.64 5.56 6.82
C VAL A 75 -22.70 4.48 6.63
N ASP A 76 -22.75 3.85 5.45
CA ASP A 76 -23.72 2.77 5.17
C ASP A 76 -23.59 1.59 6.15
N GLN A 77 -22.39 1.38 6.68
CA GLN A 77 -22.07 0.32 7.65
C GLN A 77 -22.20 0.78 9.12
N GLY A 78 -22.68 2.00 9.37
CA GLY A 78 -22.92 2.56 10.70
C GLY A 78 -21.66 2.84 11.52
N ARG A 79 -20.47 2.81 10.90
CA ARG A 79 -19.18 3.06 11.57
C ARG A 79 -18.76 4.52 11.50
N PHE A 80 -19.32 5.27 10.56
CA PHE A 80 -19.10 6.70 10.44
C PHE A 80 -20.45 7.43 10.45
N ARG A 81 -20.51 8.58 11.11
CA ARG A 81 -21.76 9.35 11.16
C ARG A 81 -22.00 10.10 9.85
N GLU A 82 -23.22 10.00 9.36
CA GLU A 82 -23.67 10.69 8.14
C GLU A 82 -23.55 12.21 8.26
N ASP A 83 -23.95 12.78 9.41
CA ASP A 83 -23.88 14.23 9.66
C ASP A 83 -22.45 14.80 9.61
N LEU A 84 -21.48 14.06 10.14
CA LEU A 84 -20.07 14.39 10.05
C LEU A 84 -19.55 14.24 8.62
N TRP A 85 -19.96 13.18 7.91
CA TRP A 85 -19.54 12.97 6.52
C TRP A 85 -19.95 14.14 5.63
N TYR A 86 -21.18 14.63 5.73
CA TYR A 86 -21.64 15.81 4.98
C TYR A 86 -20.84 17.08 5.32
N ARG A 87 -20.42 17.26 6.58
CA ARG A 87 -19.60 18.41 6.99
C ARG A 87 -18.17 18.35 6.47
N LEU A 88 -17.60 17.15 6.34
CA LEU A 88 -16.24 16.96 5.83
C LEU A 88 -16.18 16.97 4.29
N SER A 89 -17.23 16.51 3.62
CA SER A 89 -17.23 16.26 2.16
C SER A 89 -17.55 17.50 1.31
N GLY A 90 -17.27 18.71 1.81
CA GLY A 90 -17.54 19.95 1.07
C GLY A 90 -16.72 20.07 -0.22
N VAL A 91 -15.41 19.79 -0.15
CA VAL A 91 -14.52 19.70 -1.32
C VAL A 91 -13.66 18.45 -1.15
N VAL A 92 -13.75 17.53 -2.11
CA VAL A 92 -13.03 16.25 -2.08
C VAL A 92 -11.96 16.23 -3.17
N LEU A 93 -10.71 16.02 -2.77
CA LEU A 93 -9.60 15.77 -3.69
C LEU A 93 -9.28 14.27 -3.68
N GLN A 94 -9.48 13.62 -4.82
CA GLN A 94 -9.07 12.23 -5.00
C GLN A 94 -7.59 12.18 -5.38
N VAL A 95 -6.77 11.52 -4.56
CA VAL A 95 -5.34 11.36 -4.83
C VAL A 95 -5.15 10.06 -5.61
N PRO A 96 -4.73 10.12 -6.89
CA PRO A 96 -4.55 8.91 -7.68
C PRO A 96 -3.36 8.08 -7.16
N PRO A 97 -3.47 6.74 -7.19
CA PRO A 97 -2.38 5.86 -6.85
C PRO A 97 -1.27 5.91 -7.92
N LEU A 98 -0.03 5.60 -7.53
CA LEU A 98 1.14 5.68 -8.43
C LEU A 98 0.97 4.93 -9.76
N ARG A 99 0.28 3.78 -9.77
CA ARG A 99 -0.02 3.02 -10.99
C ARG A 99 -0.86 3.77 -12.05
N GLU A 100 -1.59 4.81 -11.65
CA GLU A 100 -2.39 5.66 -12.53
C GLU A 100 -1.62 6.91 -12.98
N ARG A 101 -0.38 7.08 -12.50
CA ARG A 101 0.52 8.22 -12.78
C ARG A 101 1.96 7.77 -12.95
N VAL A 102 2.17 6.70 -13.71
CA VAL A 102 3.51 6.12 -13.92
C VAL A 102 4.49 7.09 -14.58
N ASP A 103 3.99 8.09 -15.30
CA ASP A 103 4.80 9.16 -15.90
C ASP A 103 5.51 10.04 -14.84
N ASP A 104 5.04 10.03 -13.58
CA ASP A 104 5.68 10.74 -12.47
C ASP A 104 6.91 9.98 -11.92
N LEU A 105 7.08 8.70 -12.26
CA LEU A 105 8.14 7.85 -11.72
C LEU A 105 9.55 8.47 -11.86
N PRO A 106 9.97 9.01 -13.02
CA PRO A 106 11.30 9.60 -13.16
C PRO A 106 11.53 10.76 -12.20
N ALA A 107 10.55 11.66 -12.04
CA ALA A 107 10.66 12.82 -11.16
C ALA A 107 10.69 12.40 -9.67
N LEU A 108 9.85 11.43 -9.29
CA LEU A 108 9.83 10.89 -7.92
C LEU A 108 11.13 10.17 -7.56
N VAL A 109 11.65 9.32 -8.46
CA VAL A 109 12.92 8.62 -8.26
C VAL A 109 14.08 9.61 -8.15
N ALA A 110 14.16 10.59 -9.06
CA ALA A 110 15.19 11.62 -9.00
C ALA A 110 15.17 12.36 -7.65
N ARG A 111 13.97 12.73 -7.18
CA ARG A 111 13.81 13.38 -5.88
C ARG A 111 14.26 12.50 -4.71
N PHE A 112 13.91 11.22 -4.72
CA PHE A 112 14.32 10.31 -3.64
C PHE A 112 15.81 10.01 -3.66
N LEU A 113 16.43 9.90 -4.84
CA LEU A 113 17.88 9.74 -4.98
C LEU A 113 18.64 10.97 -4.44
N GLU A 114 18.12 12.17 -4.70
CA GLU A 114 18.64 13.41 -4.12
C GLU A 114 18.57 13.40 -2.59
N GLU A 115 17.44 12.98 -2.01
CA GLU A 115 17.27 12.86 -0.55
C GLU A 115 18.22 11.82 0.08
N GLN A 116 18.65 10.81 -0.69
CA GLN A 116 19.65 9.82 -0.25
C GLN A 116 21.10 10.24 -0.54
N GLY A 117 21.32 11.43 -1.12
CA GLY A 117 22.67 11.90 -1.46
C GLY A 117 23.31 11.14 -2.63
N ARG A 118 22.52 10.47 -3.49
CA ARG A 118 22.98 9.80 -4.71
C ARG A 118 22.24 10.29 -5.97
N PRO A 119 22.18 11.61 -6.23
CA PRO A 119 21.36 12.19 -7.31
C PRO A 119 21.75 11.71 -8.71
N GLU A 120 23.00 11.28 -8.89
CA GLU A 120 23.53 10.83 -10.18
C GLU A 120 23.42 9.32 -10.41
N LEU A 121 22.83 8.55 -9.47
CA LEU A 121 22.74 7.09 -9.61
C LEU A 121 21.84 6.74 -10.81
N PRO A 122 22.40 6.21 -11.92
CA PRO A 122 21.62 5.94 -13.12
C PRO A 122 20.80 4.67 -12.92
N VAL A 123 19.61 4.64 -13.50
CA VAL A 123 18.71 3.48 -13.52
C VAL A 123 18.66 2.90 -14.93
N ALA A 124 18.91 1.60 -15.06
CA ALA A 124 18.94 0.89 -16.34
C ALA A 124 17.54 0.80 -16.98
N ALA A 125 17.49 0.65 -18.29
CA ALA A 125 16.23 0.67 -19.06
C ALA A 125 15.30 -0.50 -18.71
N ASP A 126 15.87 -1.67 -18.40
CA ASP A 126 15.15 -2.86 -17.94
C ASP A 126 14.54 -2.67 -16.54
N ALA A 127 15.29 -2.03 -15.63
CA ALA A 127 14.78 -1.62 -14.33
C ALA A 127 13.63 -0.62 -14.47
N TRP A 128 13.77 0.40 -15.33
CA TRP A 128 12.68 1.34 -15.63
C TRP A 128 11.44 0.66 -16.19
N ALA A 129 11.60 -0.23 -17.16
CA ALA A 129 10.50 -0.98 -17.73
C ALA A 129 9.77 -1.80 -16.64
N ARG A 130 10.51 -2.37 -15.69
CA ARG A 130 9.92 -3.12 -14.59
C ARG A 130 9.19 -2.22 -13.58
N LEU A 131 9.75 -1.06 -13.26
CA LEU A 131 9.12 -0.06 -12.38
C LEU A 131 7.80 0.45 -12.96
N ALA A 132 7.77 0.71 -14.27
CA ALA A 132 6.57 1.16 -14.98
C ALA A 132 5.48 0.08 -15.04
N ALA A 133 5.87 -1.20 -15.13
CA ALA A 133 4.93 -2.32 -15.16
C ALA A 133 4.41 -2.73 -13.76
N TRP A 134 5.03 -2.25 -12.68
CA TRP A 134 4.65 -2.62 -11.32
C TRP A 134 3.39 -1.89 -10.84
N ARG A 135 2.56 -2.57 -10.05
CA ARG A 135 1.28 -2.02 -9.57
C ARG A 135 1.41 -1.06 -8.39
N TRP A 136 2.58 -1.02 -7.75
CA TRP A 136 2.86 -0.17 -6.60
C TRP A 136 1.78 -0.27 -5.50
N PRO A 137 1.54 -1.46 -4.91
CA PRO A 137 0.57 -1.64 -3.82
C PRO A 137 0.82 -0.71 -2.63
N GLY A 138 2.08 -0.40 -2.31
CA GLY A 138 2.47 0.58 -1.29
C GLY A 138 2.67 2.00 -1.83
N ASN A 139 2.29 2.25 -3.09
CA ASN A 139 2.30 3.57 -3.74
C ASN A 139 3.69 4.23 -3.63
N VAL A 140 3.73 5.56 -3.47
CA VAL A 140 4.99 6.32 -3.32
C VAL A 140 5.85 5.86 -2.13
N ARG A 141 5.25 5.29 -1.06
CA ARG A 141 6.01 4.80 0.10
C ARG A 141 6.87 3.58 -0.28
N GLU A 142 6.31 2.67 -1.06
CA GLU A 142 7.03 1.51 -1.60
C GLU A 142 8.14 1.95 -2.56
N LEU A 143 7.83 2.87 -3.49
CA LEU A 143 8.85 3.43 -4.40
C LEU A 143 10.01 4.05 -3.63
N ARG A 144 9.73 4.82 -2.58
CA ARG A 144 10.78 5.42 -1.75
C ARG A 144 11.64 4.37 -1.06
N ALA A 145 11.04 3.33 -0.49
CA ALA A 145 11.77 2.22 0.13
C ALA A 145 12.64 1.48 -0.89
N GLU A 146 12.13 1.31 -2.10
CA GLU A 146 12.84 0.70 -3.23
C GLU A 146 14.07 1.55 -3.65
N VAL A 147 13.92 2.88 -3.75
CA VAL A 147 15.05 3.78 -4.03
C VAL A 147 16.11 3.72 -2.93
N VAL A 148 15.70 3.72 -1.65
CA VAL A 148 16.63 3.56 -0.51
C VAL A 148 17.42 2.26 -0.62
N ARG A 149 16.77 1.16 -1.02
CA ARG A 149 17.43 -0.13 -1.27
C ARG A 149 18.50 0.00 -2.35
N TRP A 150 18.22 0.63 -3.49
CA TRP A 150 19.20 0.81 -4.56
C TRP A 150 20.41 1.60 -4.10
N CYS A 151 20.22 2.64 -3.28
CA CYS A 151 21.32 3.42 -2.74
C CYS A 151 22.29 2.58 -1.88
N VAL A 152 21.84 1.45 -1.33
CA VAL A 152 22.67 0.52 -0.54
C VAL A 152 23.31 -0.56 -1.41
N PHE A 153 22.55 -1.18 -2.33
CA PHE A 153 23.00 -2.38 -3.03
C PHE A 153 23.54 -2.14 -4.43
N ALA A 154 23.13 -1.06 -5.11
CA ALA A 154 23.53 -0.83 -6.49
C ALA A 154 24.98 -0.33 -6.58
N GLU A 155 25.75 -1.00 -7.44
CA GLU A 155 27.14 -0.66 -7.76
C GLU A 155 27.19 0.24 -9.01
N GLY A 156 27.08 1.55 -8.80
CA GLY A 156 27.25 2.56 -9.85
C GLY A 156 26.10 2.68 -10.86
N ARG A 157 25.20 1.69 -10.95
CA ARG A 157 23.96 1.74 -11.74
C ARG A 157 22.93 0.78 -11.14
N VAL A 158 21.67 1.20 -11.09
CA VAL A 158 20.56 0.32 -10.71
C VAL A 158 20.18 -0.55 -11.90
N THR A 159 20.25 -1.86 -11.71
CA THR A 159 19.85 -2.89 -12.67
C THR A 159 18.62 -3.63 -12.18
N LEU A 160 18.09 -4.55 -12.99
CA LEU A 160 16.98 -5.40 -12.57
C LEU A 160 17.30 -6.22 -11.32
N GLU A 161 18.56 -6.62 -11.10
CA GLU A 161 18.99 -7.47 -9.98
C GLU A 161 18.98 -6.74 -8.63
N ASP A 162 19.15 -5.41 -8.66
CA ASP A 162 19.13 -4.54 -7.48
C ASP A 162 17.72 -4.32 -6.94
N LEU A 163 16.71 -4.54 -7.79
CA LEU A 163 15.32 -4.41 -7.40
C LEU A 163 14.93 -5.43 -6.31
N SER A 164 13.96 -5.08 -5.47
CA SER A 164 13.40 -6.01 -4.50
C SER A 164 12.90 -7.30 -5.17
N PRO A 165 12.92 -8.45 -4.46
CA PRO A 165 12.46 -9.73 -5.03
C PRO A 165 11.05 -9.65 -5.65
N GLU A 166 10.14 -8.94 -4.98
CA GLU A 166 8.77 -8.70 -5.44
C GLU A 166 8.76 -8.00 -6.80
N LEU A 167 9.54 -6.92 -6.93
CA LEU A 167 9.74 -6.24 -8.20
C LEU A 167 10.51 -7.09 -9.21
N ARG A 168 11.36 -8.04 -8.84
CA ARG A 168 11.96 -8.95 -9.84
C ARG A 168 10.97 -10.00 -10.38
N GLY A 169 9.77 -10.10 -9.78
CA GLY A 169 8.87 -11.22 -10.05
C GLY A 169 9.37 -12.53 -9.46
N VAL A 170 10.47 -12.46 -8.69
CA VAL A 170 10.89 -13.51 -7.77
C VAL A 170 9.94 -13.38 -6.59
N ARG A 171 8.76 -14.00 -6.71
CA ARG A 171 7.94 -14.26 -5.53
C ARG A 171 8.92 -14.86 -4.52
N PRO A 172 9.19 -14.23 -3.35
CA PRO A 172 9.85 -14.98 -2.30
C PRO A 172 9.05 -16.28 -2.23
N ALA A 173 9.73 -17.43 -2.38
CA ALA A 173 9.11 -18.72 -2.17
C ALA A 173 8.34 -18.53 -0.87
N SER A 174 7.00 -18.48 -1.00
CA SER A 174 6.14 -17.78 -0.03
C SER A 174 6.68 -18.14 1.33
N THR A 175 7.19 -17.18 2.11
CA THR A 175 7.49 -17.45 3.51
C THR A 175 6.23 -18.14 3.99
N PRO A 176 6.28 -19.43 4.37
CA PRO A 176 5.06 -20.14 4.66
C PRO A 176 4.43 -19.35 5.78
N THR A 177 3.32 -18.68 5.46
CA THR A 177 2.42 -18.23 6.49
C THR A 177 2.22 -19.48 7.33
N THR A 178 2.53 -19.36 8.61
CA THR A 178 2.20 -20.38 9.62
C THR A 178 0.68 -20.44 9.75
N ASP A 179 0.01 -20.84 8.67
CA ASP A 179 -1.40 -21.17 8.57
C ASP A 179 -1.47 -22.69 8.37
N GLY A 180 -1.29 -23.40 9.48
CA GLY A 180 -1.57 -24.84 9.58
C GLY A 180 -0.64 -25.76 8.79
N VAL A 181 -0.46 -26.97 9.31
CA VAL A 181 0.14 -28.07 8.54
C VAL A 181 -0.81 -28.38 7.39
N ARG A 182 -0.46 -27.96 6.16
CA ARG A 182 -1.19 -28.38 4.96
C ARG A 182 -0.88 -29.86 4.68
N PRO A 183 -1.86 -30.67 4.25
CA PRO A 183 -1.62 -32.04 3.80
C PRO A 183 -0.54 -32.08 2.71
N LEU A 184 0.42 -33.01 2.81
CA LEU A 184 1.51 -33.17 1.83
C LEU A 184 0.99 -33.32 0.39
N ALA A 185 -0.19 -33.93 0.23
CA ALA A 185 -0.86 -34.08 -1.06
C ALA A 185 -1.12 -32.73 -1.75
N ASP A 186 -1.53 -31.70 -1.02
CA ASP A 186 -1.85 -30.39 -1.59
C ASP A 186 -0.58 -29.64 -1.99
N VAL A 187 0.49 -29.77 -1.19
CA VAL A 187 1.80 -29.18 -1.48
C VAL A 187 2.40 -29.79 -2.75
N LEU A 188 2.36 -31.11 -2.86
CA LEU A 188 2.83 -31.83 -4.05
C LEU A 188 2.00 -31.48 -5.28
N ALA A 189 0.67 -31.37 -5.13
CA ALA A 189 -0.21 -30.97 -6.23
C ALA A 189 0.12 -29.55 -6.71
N ASP A 190 0.25 -28.58 -5.81
CA ASP A 190 0.60 -27.20 -6.16
C ASP A 190 1.95 -27.10 -6.89
N ALA A 191 2.97 -27.80 -6.37
CA ALA A 191 4.30 -27.84 -6.98
C ALA A 191 4.27 -28.48 -8.38
N GLU A 192 3.53 -29.57 -8.54
CA GLU A 192 3.38 -30.26 -9.81
C GLU A 192 2.66 -29.39 -10.86
N GLN A 193 1.57 -28.71 -10.46
CA GLN A 193 0.86 -27.80 -11.35
C GLN A 193 1.74 -26.64 -11.81
N GLN A 194 2.54 -26.07 -10.91
CA GLN A 194 3.48 -25.01 -11.23
C GLN A 194 4.54 -25.48 -12.23
N ALA A 195 5.13 -26.66 -12.01
CA ALA A 195 6.12 -27.24 -12.93
C ALA A 195 5.53 -27.44 -14.34
N VAL A 196 4.30 -27.97 -14.44
CA VAL A 196 3.63 -28.18 -15.73
C VAL A 196 3.33 -26.85 -16.44
N ARG A 197 2.85 -25.82 -15.71
CA ARG A 197 2.58 -24.49 -16.28
C ARG A 197 3.85 -23.82 -16.80
N ALA A 198 4.93 -23.87 -16.02
CA ALA A 198 6.21 -23.28 -16.39
C ALA A 198 6.81 -23.94 -17.64
N ALA A 199 6.82 -25.28 -17.69
CA ALA A 199 7.33 -26.02 -18.84
C ALA A 199 6.46 -25.82 -20.09
N TRP A 200 5.13 -25.72 -19.94
CA TRP A 200 4.21 -25.44 -21.05
C TRP A 200 4.45 -24.06 -21.68
N ALA A 201 4.65 -23.03 -20.83
CA ALA A 201 4.97 -21.67 -21.27
C ALA A 201 6.35 -21.60 -21.95
N ALA A 202 7.38 -22.20 -21.34
CA ALA A 202 8.74 -22.20 -21.86
C ALA A 202 8.87 -22.93 -23.21
N THR A 203 7.98 -23.89 -23.49
CA THR A 203 7.99 -24.67 -24.73
C THR A 203 6.97 -24.20 -25.77
N GLY A 204 6.37 -23.02 -25.57
CA GLY A 204 5.46 -22.40 -26.53
C GLY A 204 4.21 -23.24 -26.83
N GLY A 205 3.75 -24.04 -25.85
CA GLY A 205 2.60 -24.92 -26.03
C GLY A 205 2.86 -26.19 -26.86
N ASN A 206 4.11 -26.66 -26.92
CA ASN A 206 4.44 -27.92 -27.56
C ASN A 206 4.46 -29.09 -26.56
N ILE A 207 3.45 -29.95 -26.62
CA ILE A 207 3.25 -31.10 -25.70
C ILE A 207 4.49 -32.03 -25.66
N SER A 208 5.12 -32.31 -26.80
CA SER A 208 6.27 -33.22 -26.86
C SER A 208 7.54 -32.58 -26.30
N ALA A 209 7.67 -31.26 -26.39
CA ALA A 209 8.77 -30.53 -25.77
C ALA A 209 8.55 -30.39 -24.26
N THR A 210 7.31 -30.12 -23.82
CA THR A 210 6.94 -30.07 -22.39
C THR A 210 7.19 -31.41 -21.70
N ALA A 211 6.83 -32.53 -22.34
CA ALA A 211 7.06 -33.88 -21.81
C ALA A 211 8.55 -34.20 -21.62
N ARG A 212 9.40 -33.82 -22.58
CA ARG A 212 10.86 -33.96 -22.47
C ARG A 212 11.44 -33.09 -21.36
N ALA A 213 10.99 -31.84 -21.26
CA ALA A 213 11.46 -30.91 -20.23
C ALA A 213 11.11 -31.37 -18.81
N LEU A 214 9.95 -32.02 -18.64
CA LEU A 214 9.48 -32.55 -17.36
C LEU A 214 9.90 -34.00 -17.10
N ALA A 215 10.59 -34.66 -18.04
CA ALA A 215 10.97 -36.06 -17.98
C ALA A 215 9.81 -37.03 -17.66
N ILE A 216 8.61 -36.74 -18.20
CA ILE A 216 7.40 -37.57 -18.01
C ILE A 216 6.76 -37.93 -19.35
N ASP A 217 5.92 -38.96 -19.33
CA ASP A 217 5.22 -39.41 -20.52
C ASP A 217 4.29 -38.35 -21.12
N ARG A 218 4.18 -38.36 -22.45
CA ARG A 218 3.38 -37.39 -23.22
C ARG A 218 1.89 -37.44 -22.87
N ASN A 219 1.34 -38.61 -22.60
CA ASN A 219 -0.06 -38.75 -22.17
C ASN A 219 -0.28 -38.20 -20.77
N THR A 220 0.73 -38.34 -19.90
CA THR A 220 0.72 -37.74 -18.55
C THR A 220 0.65 -36.22 -18.62
N VAL A 221 1.45 -35.59 -19.49
CA VAL A 221 1.38 -34.14 -19.75
C VAL A 221 0.02 -33.74 -20.31
N LYS A 222 -0.51 -34.48 -21.29
CA LYS A 222 -1.82 -34.19 -21.90
C LYS A 222 -2.95 -34.20 -20.87
N ARG A 223 -2.96 -35.20 -19.98
CA ARG A 223 -3.94 -35.29 -18.88
C ARG A 223 -3.81 -34.13 -17.91
N LYS A 224 -2.59 -33.74 -17.53
CA LYS A 224 -2.33 -32.64 -16.60
C LYS A 224 -2.69 -31.28 -17.20
N LEU A 225 -2.40 -31.04 -18.48
CA LEU A 225 -2.80 -29.82 -19.19
C LEU A 225 -4.33 -29.69 -19.29
N ALA A 226 -5.03 -30.81 -19.55
CA ALA A 226 -6.49 -30.83 -19.57
C ALA A 226 -7.10 -30.49 -18.20
N ALA A 227 -6.55 -31.03 -17.11
CA ALA A 227 -6.97 -30.70 -15.75
C ALA A 227 -6.71 -29.21 -15.38
N LEU A 228 -5.69 -28.59 -15.99
CA LEU A 228 -5.32 -27.19 -15.77
C LEU A 228 -6.05 -26.19 -16.69
N GLY A 229 -6.90 -26.68 -17.60
CA GLY A 229 -7.60 -25.85 -18.60
C GLY A 229 -6.67 -25.22 -19.64
N LEU A 230 -5.43 -25.69 -19.76
CA LEU A 230 -4.46 -25.14 -20.71
C LEU A 230 -4.64 -25.79 -22.08
N ARG A 231 -5.04 -24.99 -23.07
CA ARG A 231 -5.10 -25.37 -24.48
C ARG A 231 -4.17 -24.48 -25.29
N ARG A 232 -3.63 -25.02 -26.37
CA ARG A 232 -2.89 -24.23 -27.36
C ARG A 232 -3.87 -23.20 -27.94
N GLY A 233 -3.55 -21.91 -27.79
CA GLY A 233 -4.27 -20.85 -28.50
C GLY A 233 -4.12 -21.03 -30.02
N PRO A 234 -5.10 -20.59 -30.83
CA PRO A 234 -4.97 -20.63 -32.28
C PRO A 234 -3.75 -19.78 -32.73
N PRO A 235 -3.14 -20.12 -33.88
CA PRO A 235 -1.97 -19.42 -34.40
C PRO A 235 -2.23 -17.93 -34.67
#